data_AF-A0AAE0NX35-F1
#
_entry.id   AF-A0AAE0NX35-F1
#
_cell.length_a   1.000
_cell.length_b   1.000
_cell.length_c   1.000
_cell.angle_alpha   90.00
_cell.angle_beta   90.00
_cell.angle_gamma   90.00
#
_symmetry.space_group_name_H-M   'P 1'
#
loop_
_entity.id
_entity.type
_entity.pdbx_description
1 polymer ?
#
loop_
_entity_poly.entity_id
_entity_poly.type
_entity_poly.pdbx_seq_one_letter_code
_entity_poly.pdbx_strand_id
1 'polypeptide(L)'
;MAPPPTARVSLKAFLATAKKALAAPPAQRPNPLTFVVGNESADLDSLCSALVLAYFRTHTPPHTLHIPLSNLPRGDLALRSELGAVLGPAGLKPEDLLTLSDLPLREHLKPEDTRWFLVDHNALTGDLAHRFADASSSSRSSNDNLVIGCIDHHDDEGAVPQNVAPRVFEKSGSCMSLVVDHFKDAWGKLEPSREVDAELAHVALGPILIDTTNLTAKNKTTDWDVRAVELVESRIMGAGVAAAGAGTTEPASSYDRTKFFDDVTHLKEDISRLSYRDIFRKDYKQWNDGDGSNGLTLGIAGVVQGLDFLVEESRGGKDKFLEALQDWAQEQKLDIAAVMTTSRPDGKFTRELLVWAFGEPAVKVVKSFANKNKDSLGLATWHNGALDKDDGGGAEWRAGWTQSRVEHSRKQVAPMLREAMKDSSKL
;
A
#
# COMPACT_ATOMS: atom_id res chain seq x y z
N MET A 1 -12.05 29.95 -26.47
CA MET A 1 -10.84 30.08 -25.64
C MET A 1 -10.98 29.14 -24.47
N ALA A 2 -10.03 28.23 -24.25
CA ALA A 2 -9.97 27.50 -22.99
C ALA A 2 -9.79 28.52 -21.84
N PRO A 3 -10.39 28.29 -20.65
CA PRO A 3 -10.11 29.14 -19.50
C PRO A 3 -8.58 29.17 -19.26
N PRO A 4 -8.03 30.32 -18.81
CA PRO A 4 -6.61 30.38 -18.48
C PRO A 4 -6.29 29.28 -17.46
N PRO A 5 -5.15 28.58 -17.61
CA PRO A 5 -4.77 27.56 -16.66
C PRO A 5 -4.71 28.18 -15.26
N THR A 6 -5.42 27.57 -14.31
CA THR A 6 -5.38 27.98 -12.91
C THR A 6 -3.96 27.86 -12.39
N ALA A 7 -3.45 28.92 -11.76
CA ALA A 7 -2.12 28.91 -11.15
C ALA A 7 -1.94 27.66 -10.28
N ARG A 8 -0.82 26.95 -10.46
CA ARG A 8 -0.51 25.78 -9.64
C ARG A 8 -0.36 26.18 -8.19
N VAL A 9 -1.01 25.42 -7.33
CA VAL A 9 -0.87 25.56 -5.88
C VAL A 9 0.08 24.50 -5.34
N SER A 10 0.68 24.75 -4.17
CA SER A 10 1.47 23.74 -3.46
C SER A 10 0.61 22.53 -3.09
N LEU A 11 1.26 21.38 -2.86
CA LEU A 11 0.57 20.17 -2.42
C LEU A 11 -0.23 20.41 -1.12
N LYS A 12 0.29 21.25 -0.22
CA LYS A 12 -0.38 21.60 1.03
C LYS A 12 -1.68 22.36 0.81
N ALA A 13 -1.66 23.37 -0.07
CA ALA A 13 -2.86 24.14 -0.40
C ALA A 13 -3.89 23.29 -1.17
N PHE A 14 -3.42 22.40 -2.03
CA PHE A 14 -4.25 21.41 -2.71
C PHE A 14 -4.97 20.48 -1.70
N LEU A 15 -4.24 19.88 -0.77
CA LEU A 15 -4.81 19.02 0.27
C LEU A 15 -5.79 19.76 1.18
N ALA A 16 -5.51 21.03 1.53
CA ALA A 16 -6.44 21.86 2.28
C ALA A 16 -7.76 22.10 1.51
N THR A 17 -7.68 22.29 0.19
CA THR A 17 -8.85 22.41 -0.69
C THR A 17 -9.64 21.11 -0.75
N ALA A 18 -8.96 19.97 -0.93
CA ALA A 18 -9.58 18.64 -0.92
C ALA A 18 -10.29 18.36 0.43
N LYS A 19 -9.65 18.68 1.55
CA LYS A 19 -10.21 18.52 2.90
C LYS A 19 -11.45 19.40 3.10
N LYS A 20 -11.41 20.65 2.64
CA LYS A 20 -12.56 21.56 2.70
C LYS A 20 -13.73 21.04 1.87
N ALA A 21 -13.47 20.51 0.68
CA ALA A 21 -14.51 19.93 -0.18
C ALA A 21 -15.15 18.69 0.46
N LEU A 22 -14.35 17.79 1.05
CA LEU A 22 -14.84 16.59 1.72
C LEU A 22 -15.70 16.93 2.96
N ALA A 23 -15.24 17.90 3.76
CA ALA A 23 -15.93 18.34 4.98
C ALA A 23 -17.16 19.24 4.71
N ALA A 24 -17.37 19.70 3.48
CA ALA A 24 -18.50 20.56 3.15
C ALA A 24 -19.84 19.83 3.40
N PRO A 25 -20.88 20.54 3.90
CA PRO A 25 -22.22 19.99 4.00
C PRO A 25 -22.73 19.48 2.64
N PRO A 26 -23.60 18.46 2.58
CA PRO A 26 -24.09 17.89 1.31
C PRO A 26 -24.59 18.94 0.29
N ALA A 27 -25.28 19.99 0.76
CA ALA A 27 -25.80 21.05 -0.09
C ALA A 27 -24.74 21.99 -0.72
N GLN A 28 -23.51 22.00 -0.19
CA GLN A 28 -22.41 22.87 -0.65
C GLN A 28 -21.24 22.06 -1.23
N ARG A 29 -21.36 20.73 -1.24
CA ARG A 29 -20.32 19.81 -1.67
C ARG A 29 -20.38 19.60 -3.18
N PRO A 30 -19.23 19.49 -3.86
CA PRO A 30 -19.21 19.01 -5.24
C PRO A 30 -19.90 17.64 -5.36
N ASN A 31 -20.78 17.47 -6.35
CA ASN A 31 -21.43 16.19 -6.62
C ASN A 31 -21.24 15.83 -8.11
N PRO A 32 -20.58 14.70 -8.43
CA PRO A 32 -20.01 13.72 -7.50
C PRO A 32 -18.69 14.19 -6.86
N LEU A 33 -18.37 13.65 -5.69
CA LEU A 33 -17.00 13.66 -5.18
C LEU A 33 -16.17 12.63 -5.96
N THR A 34 -15.01 13.05 -6.44
CA THR A 34 -14.07 12.16 -7.14
C THR A 34 -12.88 11.87 -6.25
N PHE A 35 -12.66 10.60 -5.93
CA PHE A 35 -11.57 10.13 -5.09
C PHE A 35 -10.48 9.46 -5.92
N VAL A 36 -9.24 9.56 -5.45
CA VAL A 36 -8.12 8.71 -5.87
C VAL A 36 -7.67 7.91 -4.66
N VAL A 37 -7.58 6.59 -4.78
CA VAL A 37 -7.31 5.74 -3.62
C VAL A 37 -6.36 4.61 -3.95
N GLY A 38 -5.41 4.39 -3.04
CA GLY A 38 -4.49 3.26 -3.01
C GLY A 38 -5.06 2.05 -2.24
N ASN A 39 -4.33 0.95 -2.21
CA ASN A 39 -4.79 -0.30 -1.58
C ASN A 39 -4.81 -0.21 -0.04
N GLU A 40 -5.41 -1.21 0.60
CA GLU A 40 -5.61 -1.27 2.06
C GLU A 40 -4.32 -1.49 2.87
N SER A 41 -3.22 -1.92 2.24
CA SER A 41 -1.90 -1.88 2.89
C SER A 41 -1.48 -0.44 3.14
N ALA A 42 -1.97 0.50 2.31
CA ALA A 42 -1.66 1.91 2.35
C ALA A 42 -0.16 2.16 2.56
N ASP A 43 0.68 1.39 1.87
CA ASP A 43 2.13 1.61 1.83
C ASP A 43 2.49 2.93 1.11
N LEU A 44 3.78 3.23 1.02
CA LEU A 44 4.24 4.45 0.37
C LEU A 44 3.76 4.56 -1.08
N ASP A 45 3.71 3.45 -1.83
CA ASP A 45 3.30 3.48 -3.22
C ASP A 45 1.84 3.87 -3.34
N SER A 46 0.96 3.19 -2.61
CA SER A 46 -0.46 3.51 -2.54
C SER A 46 -0.74 4.96 -2.09
N LEU A 47 -0.11 5.41 -1.00
CA LEU A 47 -0.36 6.74 -0.42
C LEU A 47 0.14 7.87 -1.35
N CYS A 48 1.38 7.75 -1.82
CA CYS A 48 1.99 8.77 -2.66
C CYS A 48 1.38 8.77 -4.05
N SER A 49 1.10 7.60 -4.65
CA SER A 49 0.47 7.51 -5.98
C SER A 49 -0.89 8.17 -5.99
N ALA A 50 -1.69 7.98 -4.93
CA ALA A 50 -2.98 8.63 -4.81
C ALA A 50 -2.84 10.17 -4.76
N LEU A 51 -1.90 10.68 -3.96
CA LEU A 51 -1.63 12.12 -3.83
C LEU A 51 -1.18 12.74 -5.16
N VAL A 52 -0.16 12.17 -5.79
CA VAL A 52 0.43 12.71 -7.02
C VAL A 52 -0.57 12.64 -8.18
N LEU A 53 -1.29 11.52 -8.34
CA LEU A 53 -2.31 11.39 -9.38
C LEU A 53 -3.45 12.38 -9.17
N ALA A 54 -3.96 12.51 -7.94
CA ALA A 54 -5.04 13.45 -7.62
C ALA A 54 -4.64 14.89 -7.93
N TYR A 55 -3.39 15.25 -7.64
CA TYR A 55 -2.85 16.55 -8.00
C TYR A 55 -2.86 16.76 -9.53
N PHE A 56 -2.31 15.82 -10.30
CA PHE A 56 -2.29 15.95 -11.77
C PHE A 56 -3.69 16.02 -12.36
N ARG A 57 -4.62 15.15 -11.95
CA ARG A 57 -6.01 15.17 -12.43
C ARG A 57 -6.74 16.47 -12.10
N THR A 58 -6.45 17.07 -10.95
CA THR A 58 -7.03 18.36 -10.56
C THR A 58 -6.49 19.52 -11.40
N HIS A 59 -5.21 19.49 -11.76
CA HIS A 59 -4.53 20.59 -12.46
C HIS A 59 -4.47 20.39 -13.98
N THR A 60 -5.01 19.30 -14.52
CA THR A 60 -5.12 19.05 -15.96
C THR A 60 -6.58 19.09 -16.39
N PRO A 61 -6.90 19.47 -17.65
CA PRO A 61 -8.27 19.46 -18.15
C PRO A 61 -8.95 18.09 -17.91
N PRO A 62 -10.20 18.05 -17.40
CA PRO A 62 -11.14 19.17 -17.28
C PRO A 62 -11.07 19.97 -15.96
N HIS A 63 -10.01 19.85 -15.18
CA HIS A 63 -9.81 20.53 -13.88
C HIS A 63 -10.82 20.15 -12.80
N THR A 64 -11.28 18.90 -12.80
CA THR A 64 -12.13 18.36 -11.75
C THR A 64 -11.30 18.06 -10.50
N LEU A 65 -11.74 18.53 -9.34
CA LEU A 65 -11.08 18.20 -8.06
C LEU A 65 -11.09 16.69 -7.82
N HIS A 66 -9.91 16.10 -7.77
CA HIS A 66 -9.68 14.73 -7.34
C HIS A 66 -9.15 14.75 -5.90
N ILE A 67 -9.79 14.02 -5.00
CA ILE A 67 -9.46 13.98 -3.58
C ILE A 67 -8.58 12.75 -3.32
N PRO A 68 -7.30 12.90 -2.95
CA PRO A 68 -6.48 11.76 -2.57
C PRO A 68 -6.96 11.22 -1.22
N LEU A 69 -7.25 9.93 -1.17
CA LEU A 69 -7.75 9.25 0.02
C LEU A 69 -6.80 8.10 0.40
N SER A 70 -6.36 8.12 1.66
CA SER A 70 -5.56 7.04 2.24
C SER A 70 -6.50 5.95 2.76
N ASN A 71 -6.35 4.72 2.27
CA ASN A 71 -7.21 3.58 2.62
C ASN A 71 -6.82 2.96 3.98
N LEU A 72 -6.84 3.79 5.02
CA LEU A 72 -6.58 3.40 6.41
C LEU A 72 -7.33 4.35 7.39
N PRO A 73 -7.50 3.96 8.66
CA PRO A 73 -7.90 4.87 9.73
C PRO A 73 -6.80 5.89 10.06
N ARG A 74 -7.18 7.10 10.49
CA ARG A 74 -6.23 8.17 10.86
C ARG A 74 -5.11 7.74 11.80
N GLY A 75 -5.44 6.93 12.82
CA GLY A 75 -4.49 6.45 13.82
C GLY A 75 -3.36 5.59 13.25
N ASP A 76 -3.54 5.05 12.04
CA ASP A 76 -2.62 4.07 11.46
C ASP A 76 -1.56 4.73 10.56
N LEU A 77 -1.72 6.01 10.23
CA LEU A 77 -0.67 6.79 9.55
C LEU A 77 0.62 6.83 10.36
N ALA A 78 0.53 6.89 11.69
CA ALA A 78 1.69 6.93 12.58
C ALA A 78 2.51 5.63 12.53
N LEU A 79 1.93 4.53 12.04
CA LEU A 79 2.63 3.25 11.87
C LEU A 79 3.57 3.26 10.65
N ARG A 80 3.55 4.32 9.85
CA ARG A 80 4.38 4.48 8.64
C ARG A 80 5.36 5.61 8.88
N SER A 81 6.32 5.38 9.77
CA SER A 81 7.39 6.33 10.15
C SER A 81 8.13 6.89 8.93
N GLU A 82 8.30 6.07 7.90
CA GLU A 82 8.92 6.42 6.62
C GLU A 82 8.17 7.52 5.85
N LEU A 83 6.85 7.64 6.04
CA LEU A 83 6.01 8.58 5.30
C LEU A 83 6.41 10.04 5.57
N GLY A 84 6.81 10.35 6.82
CA GLY A 84 7.26 11.70 7.18
C GLY A 84 8.49 12.14 6.40
N ALA A 85 9.42 11.24 6.13
CA ALA A 85 10.63 11.54 5.36
C ALA A 85 10.34 11.78 3.87
N VAL A 86 9.35 11.10 3.32
CA VAL A 86 8.91 11.30 1.92
C VAL A 86 8.11 12.59 1.75
N LEU A 87 7.24 12.92 2.73
CA LEU A 87 6.39 14.11 2.69
C LEU A 87 7.11 15.41 3.08
N GLY A 88 8.09 15.33 3.99
CA GLY A 88 8.80 16.48 4.56
C GLY A 88 9.40 17.45 3.53
N PRO A 89 10.11 16.97 2.49
CA PRO A 89 10.65 17.82 1.44
C PRO A 89 9.58 18.62 0.68
N ALA A 90 8.32 18.16 0.67
CA ALA A 90 7.19 18.85 0.07
C ALA A 90 6.45 19.78 1.05
N GLY A 91 7.00 20.02 2.25
CA GLY A 91 6.35 20.83 3.30
C GLY A 91 5.08 20.19 3.88
N LEU A 92 4.92 18.88 3.67
CA LEU A 92 3.79 18.10 4.11
C LEU A 92 4.13 17.29 5.36
N LYS A 93 3.09 16.97 6.12
CA LYS A 93 3.14 16.02 7.22
C LYS A 93 2.09 14.93 7.03
N PRO A 94 2.22 13.75 7.66
CA PRO A 94 1.20 12.71 7.58
C PRO A 94 -0.22 13.19 7.92
N GLU A 95 -0.38 14.11 8.88
CA GLU A 95 -1.67 14.69 9.25
C GLU A 95 -2.34 15.54 8.16
N ASP A 96 -1.59 15.97 7.13
CA ASP A 96 -2.14 16.72 5.99
C ASP A 96 -2.90 15.80 5.02
N LEU A 97 -2.61 14.48 5.00
CA LEU A 97 -3.29 13.51 4.14
C LEU A 97 -4.74 13.30 4.59
N LEU A 98 -5.65 12.99 3.66
CA LEU A 98 -7.02 12.57 4.00
C LEU A 98 -7.06 11.05 4.16
N THR A 99 -7.85 10.55 5.11
CA THR A 99 -7.98 9.13 5.43
C THR A 99 -9.45 8.71 5.48
N LEU A 100 -9.71 7.41 5.67
CA LEU A 100 -11.07 6.90 5.84
C LEU A 100 -11.82 7.56 7.02
N SER A 101 -11.08 8.08 8.00
CA SER A 101 -11.66 8.78 9.15
C SER A 101 -12.21 10.17 8.80
N ASP A 102 -11.85 10.74 7.65
CA ASP A 102 -12.40 12.02 7.18
C ASP A 102 -13.64 11.82 6.30
N LEU A 103 -13.97 10.58 5.91
CA LEU A 103 -15.15 10.31 5.10
C LEU A 103 -16.43 10.64 5.88
N PRO A 104 -17.38 11.35 5.26
CA PRO A 104 -18.72 11.52 5.83
C PRO A 104 -19.37 10.17 6.14
N LEU A 105 -20.27 10.18 7.12
CA LEU A 105 -21.12 9.02 7.42
C LEU A 105 -21.91 8.59 6.18
N ARG A 106 -22.26 7.30 6.09
CA ARG A 106 -22.92 6.69 4.92
C ARG A 106 -24.22 7.39 4.51
N GLU A 107 -24.96 7.95 5.46
CA GLU A 107 -26.19 8.73 5.21
C GLU A 107 -25.94 10.07 4.48
N HIS A 108 -24.71 10.59 4.56
CA HIS A 108 -24.28 11.88 4.00
C HIS A 108 -23.37 11.76 2.77
N LEU A 109 -22.99 10.54 2.38
CA LEU A 109 -22.22 10.27 1.16
C LEU A 109 -22.60 8.89 0.63
N LYS A 110 -23.51 8.87 -0.34
CA LYS A 110 -23.98 7.63 -0.94
C LYS A 110 -23.08 7.21 -2.10
N PRO A 111 -23.09 5.92 -2.49
CA PRO A 111 -22.27 5.47 -3.61
C PRO A 111 -22.48 6.25 -4.91
N GLU A 112 -23.73 6.61 -5.25
CA GLU A 112 -24.07 7.41 -6.43
C GLU A 112 -23.41 8.80 -6.46
N ASP A 113 -23.11 9.36 -5.28
CA ASP A 113 -22.45 10.67 -5.10
C ASP A 113 -20.91 10.57 -5.23
N THR A 114 -20.37 9.39 -5.56
CA THR A 114 -18.92 9.14 -5.62
C THR A 114 -18.46 8.67 -6.99
N ARG A 115 -17.20 8.98 -7.31
CA ARG A 115 -16.42 8.40 -8.40
C ARG A 115 -15.04 8.04 -7.86
N TRP A 116 -14.46 6.96 -8.37
CA TRP A 116 -13.25 6.34 -7.83
C TRP A 116 -12.22 6.13 -8.92
N PHE A 117 -11.03 6.69 -8.71
CA PHE A 117 -9.85 6.37 -9.47
C PHE A 117 -8.96 5.48 -8.60
N LEU A 118 -8.60 4.31 -9.10
CA LEU A 118 -7.82 3.33 -8.36
C LEU A 118 -6.34 3.45 -8.74
N VAL A 119 -5.46 3.37 -7.75
CA VAL A 119 -4.02 3.24 -7.95
C VAL A 119 -3.49 2.09 -7.11
N ASP A 120 -2.49 1.37 -7.61
CA ASP A 120 -1.81 0.29 -6.87
C ASP A 120 -2.75 -0.84 -6.37
N HIS A 121 -3.95 -0.92 -6.98
CA HIS A 121 -4.91 -2.01 -6.93
C HIS A 121 -5.94 -1.83 -8.05
N ASN A 122 -6.76 -2.88 -8.24
CA ASN A 122 -7.79 -2.92 -9.27
C ASN A 122 -9.20 -3.24 -8.76
N ALA A 123 -9.43 -3.18 -7.44
CA ALA A 123 -10.76 -3.25 -6.83
C ALA A 123 -10.84 -2.37 -5.58
N LEU A 124 -12.03 -1.85 -5.26
CA LEU A 124 -12.28 -1.30 -3.92
C LEU A 124 -12.21 -2.43 -2.90
N THR A 125 -11.47 -2.23 -1.81
CA THR A 125 -11.25 -3.22 -0.76
C THR A 125 -11.69 -2.70 0.61
N GLY A 126 -11.78 -3.59 1.60
CA GLY A 126 -12.04 -3.24 3.00
C GLY A 126 -13.33 -2.44 3.23
N ASP A 127 -13.24 -1.39 4.04
CA ASP A 127 -14.36 -0.51 4.40
C ASP A 127 -14.95 0.21 3.17
N LEU A 128 -14.13 0.53 2.17
CA LEU A 128 -14.60 1.15 0.93
C LEU A 128 -15.47 0.18 0.12
N ALA A 129 -15.06 -1.08 0.00
CA ALA A 129 -15.87 -2.10 -0.65
C ALA A 129 -17.23 -2.24 0.04
N HIS A 130 -17.23 -2.37 1.37
CA HIS A 130 -18.44 -2.52 2.17
C HIS A 130 -19.40 -1.32 2.07
N ARG A 131 -18.87 -0.10 1.97
CA ARG A 131 -19.68 1.12 1.85
C ARG A 131 -20.15 1.41 0.43
N PHE A 132 -19.33 1.10 -0.58
CA PHE A 132 -19.51 1.65 -1.93
C PHE A 132 -19.61 0.62 -3.07
N ALA A 133 -19.20 -0.64 -2.90
CA ALA A 133 -19.19 -1.63 -4.00
C ALA A 133 -20.60 -2.15 -4.40
N ASP A 134 -21.54 -2.22 -3.43
CA ASP A 134 -22.84 -2.89 -3.59
C ASP A 134 -23.89 -2.07 -4.39
N ALA A 135 -23.59 -0.82 -4.75
CA ALA A 135 -24.52 0.03 -5.51
C ALA A 135 -24.50 -0.21 -7.04
N SER A 136 -23.76 -1.23 -7.51
CA SER A 136 -23.59 -1.54 -8.93
C SER A 136 -24.66 -2.48 -9.51
N SER A 137 -25.54 -3.06 -8.69
CA SER A 137 -26.36 -4.22 -9.12
C SER A 137 -27.83 -3.93 -9.49
N SER A 138 -28.49 -2.88 -8.99
CA SER A 138 -29.96 -2.80 -9.11
C SER A 138 -30.58 -1.49 -9.63
N SER A 139 -29.80 -0.41 -9.89
CA SER A 139 -30.41 0.88 -10.28
C SER A 139 -29.58 1.79 -11.21
N ARG A 140 -28.40 1.38 -11.70
CA ARG A 140 -27.56 2.25 -12.52
C ARG A 140 -27.72 1.97 -14.01
N SER A 141 -27.84 3.04 -14.79
CA SER A 141 -27.64 3.01 -16.24
C SER A 141 -26.24 2.46 -16.53
N SER A 142 -26.08 1.69 -17.60
CA SER A 142 -24.81 1.09 -18.05
C SER A 142 -23.67 2.09 -18.29
N ASN A 143 -23.96 3.39 -18.27
CA ASN A 143 -23.00 4.48 -18.49
C ASN A 143 -22.42 5.11 -17.20
N ASP A 144 -22.93 4.76 -16.01
CA ASP A 144 -22.46 5.34 -14.75
C ASP A 144 -21.58 4.36 -13.97
N ASN A 145 -20.33 4.19 -14.39
CA ASN A 145 -19.36 3.41 -13.59
C ASN A 145 -18.91 4.20 -12.36
N LEU A 146 -18.84 3.52 -11.20
CA LEU A 146 -18.24 4.09 -9.98
C LEU A 146 -16.73 4.28 -10.17
N VAL A 147 -16.07 3.26 -10.72
CA VAL A 147 -14.65 3.32 -11.07
C VAL A 147 -14.52 4.05 -12.40
N ILE A 148 -13.75 5.14 -12.41
CA ILE A 148 -13.56 6.01 -13.58
C ILE A 148 -12.16 5.92 -14.18
N GLY A 149 -11.22 5.27 -13.49
CA GLY A 149 -9.87 5.04 -13.97
C GLY A 149 -9.09 4.13 -13.04
N CYS A 150 -8.04 3.50 -13.58
CA CYS A 150 -7.14 2.65 -12.84
C CYS A 150 -5.73 2.74 -13.44
N ILE A 151 -4.72 2.88 -12.58
CA ILE A 151 -3.31 2.67 -12.92
C ILE A 151 -2.75 1.71 -11.87
N ASP A 152 -2.36 0.52 -12.29
CA ASP A 152 -1.93 -0.54 -11.39
C ASP A 152 -0.77 -1.33 -11.99
N HIS A 153 0.11 -1.83 -11.12
CA HIS A 153 1.24 -2.69 -11.48
C HIS A 153 1.06 -4.16 -11.05
N HIS A 154 -0.08 -4.48 -10.45
CA HIS A 154 -0.52 -5.84 -10.17
C HIS A 154 -1.16 -6.49 -11.40
N ASP A 155 -1.41 -7.80 -11.29
CA ASP A 155 -2.17 -8.53 -12.30
C ASP A 155 -3.61 -7.98 -12.36
N ASP A 156 -4.14 -7.87 -13.58
CA ASP A 156 -5.51 -7.44 -13.84
C ASP A 156 -6.49 -8.55 -13.47
N GLU A 157 -7.20 -8.41 -12.34
CA GLU A 157 -8.19 -9.38 -11.87
C GLU A 157 -9.55 -9.27 -12.59
N GLY A 158 -9.68 -8.36 -13.58
CA GLY A 158 -10.90 -8.17 -14.36
C GLY A 158 -12.01 -7.38 -13.67
N ALA A 159 -11.77 -6.87 -12.46
CA ALA A 159 -12.74 -6.06 -11.70
C ALA A 159 -12.92 -4.64 -12.25
N VAL A 160 -11.90 -4.07 -12.91
CA VAL A 160 -11.98 -2.74 -13.52
C VAL A 160 -12.66 -2.80 -14.89
N PRO A 161 -13.76 -2.04 -15.11
CA PRO A 161 -14.49 -2.08 -16.38
C PRO A 161 -13.61 -1.70 -17.57
N GLN A 162 -13.82 -2.35 -18.72
CA GLN A 162 -12.98 -2.16 -19.92
C GLN A 162 -13.12 -0.78 -20.57
N ASN A 163 -14.21 -0.07 -20.29
CA ASN A 163 -14.50 1.24 -20.88
C ASN A 163 -13.99 2.42 -20.03
N VAL A 164 -13.32 2.19 -18.91
CA VAL A 164 -12.72 3.28 -18.12
C VAL A 164 -11.45 3.79 -18.77
N ALA A 165 -11.19 5.09 -18.64
CA ALA A 165 -10.00 5.73 -19.19
C ALA A 165 -9.44 6.73 -18.17
N PRO A 166 -8.19 6.56 -17.72
CA PRO A 166 -7.22 5.56 -18.15
C PRO A 166 -7.46 4.19 -17.48
N ARG A 167 -7.03 3.13 -18.16
CA ARG A 167 -6.97 1.76 -17.66
C ARG A 167 -5.57 1.22 -17.97
N VAL A 168 -4.63 1.39 -17.03
CA VAL A 168 -3.21 1.05 -17.22
C VAL A 168 -2.87 -0.11 -16.29
N PHE A 169 -2.44 -1.21 -16.89
CA PHE A 169 -1.97 -2.42 -16.21
C PHE A 169 -0.65 -2.82 -16.83
N GLU A 170 0.45 -2.49 -16.15
CA GLU A 170 1.79 -2.72 -16.67
C GLU A 170 2.69 -3.24 -15.56
N LYS A 171 3.56 -4.20 -15.89
CA LYS A 171 4.54 -4.67 -14.90
C LYS A 171 5.55 -3.56 -14.63
N SER A 172 5.60 -3.11 -13.38
CA SER A 172 6.49 -2.05 -12.90
C SER A 172 6.97 -2.37 -11.48
N GLY A 173 8.14 -1.88 -11.09
CA GLY A 173 8.63 -1.99 -9.72
C GLY A 173 7.72 -1.26 -8.73
N SER A 174 7.26 -0.08 -9.11
CA SER A 174 6.29 0.75 -8.39
C SER A 174 5.15 1.23 -9.30
N CYS A 175 3.92 1.30 -8.78
CA CYS A 175 2.78 1.94 -9.41
C CYS A 175 3.05 3.44 -9.64
N MET A 176 3.77 4.12 -8.73
CA MET A 176 4.16 5.52 -8.91
C MET A 176 4.92 5.77 -10.22
N SER A 177 5.77 4.82 -10.65
CA SER A 177 6.48 4.92 -11.94
C SER A 177 5.51 5.01 -13.12
N LEU A 178 4.40 4.26 -13.07
CA LEU A 178 3.33 4.30 -14.08
C LEU A 178 2.55 5.61 -14.00
N VAL A 179 2.26 6.11 -12.80
CA VAL A 179 1.59 7.40 -12.59
C VAL A 179 2.44 8.53 -13.18
N VAL A 180 3.72 8.60 -12.83
CA VAL A 180 4.66 9.62 -13.34
C VAL A 180 4.72 9.57 -14.87
N ASP A 181 4.82 8.38 -15.46
CA ASP A 181 4.90 8.26 -16.91
C ASP A 181 3.60 8.66 -17.60
N HIS A 182 2.45 8.22 -17.09
CA HIS A 182 1.14 8.54 -17.65
C HIS A 182 0.90 10.05 -17.72
N PHE A 183 1.39 10.79 -16.72
CA PHE A 183 1.20 12.24 -16.63
C PHE A 183 2.39 13.06 -17.10
N LYS A 184 3.49 12.49 -17.61
CA LYS A 184 4.71 13.25 -17.96
C LYS A 184 4.47 14.41 -18.93
N ASP A 185 3.67 14.19 -19.97
CA ASP A 185 3.36 15.21 -20.98
C ASP A 185 2.44 16.28 -20.40
N ALA A 186 1.47 15.87 -19.58
CA ALA A 186 0.58 16.77 -18.87
C ALA A 186 1.37 17.64 -17.89
N TRP A 187 2.26 17.04 -17.10
CA TRP A 187 3.15 17.73 -16.17
C TRP A 187 4.01 18.77 -16.89
N GLY A 188 4.61 18.41 -18.03
CA GLY A 188 5.37 19.35 -18.87
C GLY A 188 4.57 20.53 -19.43
N LYS A 189 3.23 20.42 -19.49
CA LYS A 189 2.31 21.47 -19.98
C LYS A 189 1.65 22.26 -18.86
N LEU A 190 1.79 21.86 -17.60
CA LEU A 190 1.29 22.64 -16.48
C LEU A 190 2.03 23.98 -16.39
N GLU A 191 1.39 24.98 -15.77
CA GLU A 191 2.04 26.26 -15.50
C GLU A 191 3.38 26.05 -14.78
N PRO A 192 4.48 26.67 -15.24
CA PRO A 192 5.79 26.46 -14.64
C PRO A 192 5.83 26.88 -13.17
N SER A 193 6.18 25.94 -12.30
CA SER A 193 6.55 26.20 -10.91
C SER A 193 7.58 25.18 -10.47
N ARG A 194 8.82 25.63 -10.24
CA ARG A 194 9.93 24.74 -9.90
C ARG A 194 9.78 24.18 -8.50
N GLU A 195 9.24 24.98 -7.60
CA GLU A 195 8.96 24.62 -6.21
C GLU A 195 7.95 23.48 -6.16
N VAL A 196 6.80 23.64 -6.83
CA VAL A 196 5.75 22.62 -6.86
C VAL A 196 6.18 21.38 -7.67
N ASP A 197 7.00 21.56 -8.71
CA ASP A 197 7.64 20.44 -9.40
C ASP A 197 8.53 19.62 -8.47
N ALA A 198 9.34 20.28 -7.64
CA ALA A 198 10.17 19.61 -6.66
C ALA A 198 9.33 18.94 -5.56
N GLU A 199 8.25 19.57 -5.09
CA GLU A 199 7.31 18.96 -4.11
C GLU A 199 6.76 17.62 -4.65
N LEU A 200 6.19 17.63 -5.85
CA LEU A 200 5.66 16.42 -6.51
C LEU A 200 6.75 15.37 -6.73
N ALA A 201 7.92 15.80 -7.17
CA ALA A 201 9.02 14.91 -7.49
C ALA A 201 9.57 14.18 -6.27
N HIS A 202 9.70 14.84 -5.11
CA HIS A 202 10.13 14.18 -3.87
C HIS A 202 9.10 13.15 -3.40
N VAL A 203 7.80 13.50 -3.45
CA VAL A 203 6.71 12.56 -3.10
C VAL A 203 6.69 11.36 -4.04
N ALA A 204 6.94 11.57 -5.33
CA ALA A 204 7.01 10.50 -6.33
C ALA A 204 8.26 9.62 -6.20
N LEU A 205 9.40 10.20 -5.84
CA LEU A 205 10.67 9.47 -5.77
C LEU A 205 10.67 8.39 -4.68
N GLY A 206 10.14 8.71 -3.49
CA GLY A 206 10.13 7.82 -2.32
C GLY A 206 9.66 6.38 -2.61
N PRO A 207 8.40 6.16 -3.04
CA PRO A 207 7.91 4.81 -3.33
C PRO A 207 8.71 4.10 -4.41
N ILE A 208 9.08 4.79 -5.50
CA ILE A 208 9.84 4.18 -6.60
C ILE A 208 11.17 3.60 -6.08
N LEU A 209 11.92 4.36 -5.28
CA LEU A 209 13.19 3.87 -4.73
C LEU A 209 12.98 2.74 -3.71
N ILE A 210 11.95 2.83 -2.87
CA ILE A 210 11.69 1.81 -1.85
C ILE A 210 11.31 0.46 -2.48
N ASP A 211 10.43 0.45 -3.48
CA ASP A 211 9.98 -0.80 -4.09
C ASP A 211 11.00 -1.45 -5.02
N THR A 212 11.87 -0.62 -5.62
CA THR A 212 12.94 -1.05 -6.51
C THR A 212 14.29 -1.25 -5.81
N THR A 213 14.37 -1.03 -4.50
CA THR A 213 15.64 -1.04 -3.74
C THR A 213 16.69 -0.14 -4.40
N ASN A 214 16.37 1.15 -4.55
CA ASN A 214 17.19 2.14 -5.24
C ASN A 214 17.55 1.71 -6.68
N LEU A 215 16.57 1.21 -7.44
CA LEU A 215 16.70 0.64 -8.79
C LEU A 215 17.58 -0.62 -8.90
N THR A 216 18.03 -1.23 -7.80
CA THR A 216 18.91 -2.41 -7.83
C THR A 216 18.19 -3.75 -7.77
N ALA A 217 16.87 -3.78 -7.53
CA ALA A 217 16.07 -5.01 -7.43
C ALA A 217 15.86 -5.66 -8.80
N LYS A 218 16.82 -6.49 -9.24
CA LYS A 218 16.85 -7.16 -10.56
C LYS A 218 15.54 -7.82 -11.03
N ASN A 219 14.73 -8.34 -10.10
CA ASN A 219 13.49 -9.06 -10.43
C ASN A 219 12.23 -8.17 -10.41
N LYS A 220 12.37 -6.90 -10.00
CA LYS A 220 11.25 -5.95 -9.84
C LYS A 220 11.43 -4.69 -10.69
N THR A 221 12.63 -4.11 -10.71
CA THR A 221 12.93 -2.88 -11.43
C THR A 221 12.72 -3.08 -12.93
N THR A 222 12.03 -2.13 -13.54
CA THR A 222 11.72 -2.08 -14.98
C THR A 222 12.16 -0.75 -15.59
N ASP A 223 12.07 -0.65 -16.92
CA ASP A 223 12.30 0.61 -17.63
C ASP A 223 11.29 1.71 -17.23
N TRP A 224 10.10 1.34 -16.72
CA TRP A 224 9.16 2.30 -16.16
C TRP A 224 9.76 3.04 -14.97
N ASP A 225 10.44 2.31 -14.09
CA ASP A 225 11.02 2.86 -12.88
C ASP A 225 12.24 3.74 -13.18
N VAL A 226 13.13 3.28 -14.07
CA VAL A 226 14.36 4.01 -14.44
C VAL A 226 14.01 5.39 -15.02
N ARG A 227 13.13 5.43 -16.03
CA ARG A 227 12.77 6.71 -16.68
C ARG A 227 11.92 7.61 -15.78
N ALA A 228 11.12 7.04 -14.87
CA ALA A 228 10.39 7.83 -13.89
C ALA A 228 11.34 8.51 -12.90
N VAL A 229 12.35 7.78 -12.39
CA VAL A 229 13.41 8.35 -11.52
C VAL A 229 14.16 9.46 -12.25
N GLU A 230 14.60 9.23 -13.49
CA GLU A 230 15.28 10.26 -14.30
C GLU A 230 14.45 11.55 -14.42
N LEU A 231 13.15 11.41 -14.70
CA LEU A 231 12.25 12.54 -14.82
C LEU A 231 12.10 13.29 -13.48
N VAL A 232 11.80 12.61 -12.38
CA VAL A 232 11.57 13.27 -11.09
C VAL A 232 12.86 13.89 -10.52
N GLU A 233 14.01 13.23 -10.68
CA GLU A 233 15.31 13.78 -10.28
C GLU A 233 15.60 15.07 -11.06
N SER A 234 15.29 15.12 -12.36
CA SER A 234 15.46 16.34 -13.18
C SER A 234 14.65 17.52 -12.63
N ARG A 235 13.45 17.26 -12.07
CA ARG A 235 12.59 18.27 -11.45
C ARG A 235 13.14 18.77 -10.12
N ILE A 236 13.67 17.86 -9.29
CA ILE A 236 14.33 18.20 -8.02
C ILE A 236 15.56 19.08 -8.28
N MET A 237 16.43 18.67 -9.21
CA MET A 237 17.65 19.41 -9.55
C MET A 237 17.34 20.77 -10.18
N GLY A 238 16.30 20.86 -11.01
CA GLY A 238 15.88 22.12 -11.64
C GLY A 238 15.50 23.21 -10.64
N ALA A 239 14.96 22.84 -9.48
CA ALA A 239 14.68 23.77 -8.38
C ALA A 239 15.95 24.22 -7.64
N GLY A 240 16.87 23.28 -7.35
CA GLY A 240 18.13 23.56 -6.66
C GLY A 240 19.04 24.56 -7.38
N VAL A 241 19.13 24.46 -8.72
CA VAL A 241 19.91 25.40 -9.55
C VAL A 241 19.36 26.84 -9.48
N ALA A 242 18.05 27.01 -9.33
CA ALA A 242 17.41 28.33 -9.22
C ALA A 242 17.77 29.02 -7.89
N ALA A 243 17.72 28.27 -6.79
CA ALA A 243 18.03 28.77 -5.45
C ALA A 243 19.50 29.24 -5.37
N ALA A 244 20.44 28.48 -5.92
CA ALA A 244 21.84 28.87 -5.99
C ALA A 244 22.08 30.14 -6.85
N GLY A 245 21.30 30.32 -7.93
CA GLY A 245 21.34 31.53 -8.77
C GLY A 245 20.73 32.78 -8.11
N ALA A 246 19.94 32.62 -7.04
CA ALA A 246 19.30 33.71 -6.30
C ALA A 246 20.16 34.29 -5.15
N GLY A 247 21.45 33.92 -5.08
CA GLY A 247 22.41 34.53 -4.15
C GLY A 247 22.37 34.01 -2.72
N THR A 248 21.77 32.85 -2.46
CA THR A 248 21.87 32.19 -1.15
C THR A 248 23.26 31.57 -0.99
N THR A 249 24.00 31.97 0.05
CA THR A 249 25.37 31.50 0.36
C THR A 249 25.40 30.12 1.03
N GLU A 250 24.24 29.54 1.32
CA GLU A 250 24.13 28.14 1.76
C GLU A 250 24.26 27.24 0.54
N PRO A 251 25.14 26.22 0.54
CA PRO A 251 25.13 25.23 -0.52
C PRO A 251 23.72 24.64 -0.57
N ALA A 252 23.04 24.78 -1.71
CA ALA A 252 21.78 24.09 -1.93
C ALA A 252 22.03 22.62 -1.60
N SER A 253 21.39 22.12 -0.53
CA SER A 253 21.44 20.72 -0.11
C SER A 253 21.38 19.85 -1.36
N SER A 254 22.52 19.30 -1.78
CA SER A 254 22.59 18.57 -3.03
C SER A 254 21.74 17.33 -2.85
N TYR A 255 20.72 17.17 -3.68
CA TYR A 255 19.94 15.96 -3.76
C TYR A 255 20.89 14.75 -3.85
N ASP A 256 20.74 13.81 -2.91
CA ASP A 256 21.47 12.54 -2.88
C ASP A 256 20.44 11.41 -2.81
N ARG A 257 20.29 10.70 -3.93
CA ARG A 257 19.35 9.58 -4.08
C ARG A 257 19.61 8.48 -3.06
N THR A 258 20.87 8.10 -2.89
CA THR A 258 21.24 6.96 -2.02
C THR A 258 20.97 7.33 -0.57
N LYS A 259 21.38 8.53 -0.15
CA LYS A 259 21.07 9.01 1.20
C LYS A 259 19.56 9.08 1.46
N PHE A 260 18.79 9.61 0.51
CA PHE A 260 17.33 9.68 0.64
C PHE A 260 16.71 8.28 0.75
N PHE A 261 17.15 7.33 -0.08
CA PHE A 261 16.72 5.93 -0.01
C PHE A 261 17.07 5.28 1.34
N ASP A 262 18.30 5.48 1.82
CA ASP A 262 18.78 4.89 3.07
C ASP A 262 18.01 5.46 4.27
N ASP A 263 17.78 6.77 4.33
CA ASP A 263 17.00 7.43 5.39
C ASP A 263 15.55 6.91 5.43
N VAL A 264 14.89 6.81 4.27
CA VAL A 264 13.50 6.31 4.18
C VAL A 264 13.45 4.81 4.51
N THR A 265 14.41 4.02 4.06
CA THR A 265 14.50 2.58 4.35
C THR A 265 14.71 2.33 5.84
N HIS A 266 15.62 3.06 6.47
CA HIS A 266 15.86 2.98 7.91
C HIS A 266 14.58 3.26 8.71
N LEU A 267 13.85 4.32 8.36
CA LEU A 267 12.58 4.65 9.03
C LEU A 267 11.49 3.61 8.76
N LYS A 268 11.48 2.98 7.58
CA LYS A 268 10.52 1.93 7.24
C LYS A 268 10.76 0.67 8.07
N GLU A 269 12.03 0.31 8.27
CA GLU A 269 12.46 -0.89 8.99
C GLU A 269 12.46 -0.70 10.52
N ASP A 270 12.48 0.54 11.02
CA ASP A 270 12.37 0.85 12.44
C ASP A 270 10.94 0.65 12.97
N ILE A 271 10.67 -0.58 13.42
CA ILE A 271 9.45 -0.95 14.14
C ILE A 271 9.70 -1.16 15.64
N SER A 272 10.85 -0.71 16.16
CA SER A 272 11.29 -0.98 17.54
C SER A 272 10.31 -0.48 18.60
N ARG A 273 9.61 0.61 18.30
CA ARG A 273 8.64 1.26 19.20
C ARG A 273 7.21 0.76 19.03
N LEU A 274 6.94 -0.09 18.05
CA LEU A 274 5.60 -0.58 17.77
C LEU A 274 5.22 -1.72 18.70
N SER A 275 3.98 -1.71 19.17
CA SER A 275 3.37 -2.86 19.84
C SER A 275 3.23 -4.04 18.84
N TYR A 276 3.14 -5.28 19.32
CA TYR A 276 2.88 -6.42 18.42
C TYR A 276 1.61 -6.22 17.59
N ARG A 277 0.53 -5.74 18.21
CA ARG A 277 -0.71 -5.41 17.51
C ARG A 277 -0.49 -4.40 16.38
N ASP A 278 0.31 -3.36 16.62
CA ASP A 278 0.67 -2.37 15.60
C ASP A 278 1.54 -2.95 14.48
N ILE A 279 2.49 -3.83 14.83
CA ILE A 279 3.31 -4.56 13.85
C ILE A 279 2.42 -5.40 12.94
N PHE A 280 1.47 -6.17 13.51
CA PHE A 280 0.60 -7.06 12.74
C PHE A 280 -0.33 -6.32 11.79
N ARG A 281 -0.82 -5.13 12.19
CA ARG A 281 -1.75 -4.34 11.38
C ARG A 281 -1.08 -3.36 10.41
N LYS A 282 0.25 -3.12 10.51
CA LYS A 282 0.97 -2.16 9.66
C LYS A 282 0.89 -2.53 8.16
N ASP A 283 1.19 -3.79 7.83
CA ASP A 283 1.10 -4.35 6.47
C ASP A 283 0.30 -5.66 6.52
N TYR A 284 -1.02 -5.53 6.63
CA TYR A 284 -1.94 -6.64 6.82
C TYR A 284 -2.85 -6.84 5.62
N LYS A 285 -3.10 -8.10 5.27
CA LYS A 285 -4.14 -8.48 4.31
C LYS A 285 -4.93 -9.67 4.83
N GLN A 286 -6.22 -9.69 4.52
CA GLN A 286 -7.15 -10.73 4.95
C GLN A 286 -8.00 -11.22 3.78
N TRP A 287 -8.25 -12.51 3.76
CA TRP A 287 -9.08 -13.18 2.76
C TRP A 287 -10.06 -14.12 3.43
N ASN A 288 -11.27 -14.20 2.87
CA ASN A 288 -12.28 -15.19 3.21
C ASN A 288 -12.50 -16.05 1.98
N ASP A 289 -12.21 -17.35 2.06
CA ASP A 289 -12.53 -18.28 0.97
C ASP A 289 -13.63 -19.26 1.43
N GLY A 290 -14.82 -19.13 0.82
CA GLY A 290 -15.99 -19.98 1.04
C GLY A 290 -17.31 -19.19 1.06
N ASP A 291 -18.44 -19.85 0.77
CA ASP A 291 -19.79 -19.27 0.88
C ASP A 291 -20.40 -19.61 2.26
N GLY A 292 -20.90 -18.60 2.97
CA GLY A 292 -21.60 -18.78 4.25
C GLY A 292 -20.71 -19.20 5.43
N SER A 293 -21.24 -20.05 6.32
CA SER A 293 -20.63 -20.45 7.60
C SER A 293 -19.46 -21.45 7.50
N ASN A 294 -19.12 -21.90 6.29
CA ASN A 294 -18.09 -22.93 6.07
C ASN A 294 -16.80 -22.37 5.45
N GLY A 295 -16.73 -21.06 5.21
CA GLY A 295 -15.51 -20.41 4.74
C GLY A 295 -14.48 -20.26 5.83
N LEU A 296 -13.20 -20.35 5.46
CA LEU A 296 -12.09 -20.06 6.37
C LEU A 296 -11.58 -18.63 6.14
N THR A 297 -11.11 -18.02 7.22
CA THR A 297 -10.54 -16.68 7.26
C THR A 297 -9.02 -16.77 7.41
N LEU A 298 -8.29 -16.24 6.44
CA LEU A 298 -6.82 -16.15 6.43
C LEU A 298 -6.39 -14.70 6.60
N GLY A 299 -5.54 -14.42 7.57
CA GLY A 299 -4.84 -13.14 7.73
C GLY A 299 -3.33 -13.31 7.62
N ILE A 300 -2.66 -12.43 6.87
CA ILE A 300 -1.20 -12.42 6.73
C ILE A 300 -0.65 -11.03 7.06
N ALA A 301 0.16 -10.95 8.12
CA ALA A 301 0.95 -9.78 8.47
C ALA A 301 2.34 -9.84 7.82
N GLY A 302 2.71 -8.79 7.08
CA GLY A 302 4.07 -8.54 6.61
C GLY A 302 4.88 -7.79 7.67
N VAL A 303 6.07 -8.28 8.00
CA VAL A 303 6.94 -7.66 9.02
C VAL A 303 8.33 -7.40 8.45
N VAL A 304 8.82 -6.17 8.61
CA VAL A 304 10.11 -5.69 8.08
C VAL A 304 11.30 -6.02 8.99
N GLN A 305 11.15 -7.02 9.86
CA GLN A 305 12.18 -7.55 10.75
C GLN A 305 12.00 -9.07 10.84
N GLY A 306 13.09 -9.79 11.14
CA GLY A 306 13.08 -11.25 11.26
C GLY A 306 12.29 -11.77 12.45
N LEU A 307 12.02 -13.07 12.48
CA LEU A 307 11.38 -13.76 13.60
C LEU A 307 12.22 -13.65 14.87
N ASP A 308 13.56 -13.62 14.75
CA ASP A 308 14.46 -13.39 15.88
C ASP A 308 14.11 -12.08 16.60
N PHE A 309 14.00 -10.96 15.87
CA PHE A 309 13.56 -9.67 16.42
C PHE A 309 12.20 -9.77 17.11
N LEU A 310 11.26 -10.52 16.52
CA LEU A 310 9.93 -10.69 17.08
C LEU A 310 9.90 -11.51 18.37
N VAL A 311 10.89 -12.38 18.62
CA VAL A 311 10.95 -13.20 19.84
C VAL A 311 12.03 -12.76 20.82
N GLU A 312 12.70 -11.63 20.58
CA GLU A 312 13.73 -11.11 21.47
C GLU A 312 13.19 -10.90 22.90
N GLU A 313 14.04 -11.19 23.90
CA GLU A 313 13.71 -10.99 25.33
C GLU A 313 13.39 -9.52 25.65
N SER A 314 14.03 -8.57 24.95
CA SER A 314 13.75 -7.14 25.04
C SER A 314 12.29 -6.80 24.70
N ARG A 315 11.63 -7.67 23.92
CA ARG A 315 10.23 -7.57 23.50
C ARG A 315 9.31 -8.55 24.23
N GLY A 316 9.81 -9.16 25.31
CA GLY A 316 9.09 -10.11 26.17
C GLY A 316 9.17 -11.56 25.72
N GLY A 317 10.08 -11.88 24.80
CA GLY A 317 10.36 -13.26 24.43
C GLY A 317 9.30 -13.88 23.51
N LYS A 318 9.52 -15.16 23.19
CA LYS A 318 8.65 -15.98 22.35
C LYS A 318 7.19 -16.01 22.82
N ASP A 319 6.96 -16.19 24.12
CA ASP A 319 5.61 -16.44 24.64
C ASP A 319 4.73 -15.20 24.47
N LYS A 320 5.26 -14.00 24.72
CA LYS A 320 4.54 -12.73 24.52
C LYS A 320 4.24 -12.46 23.05
N PHE A 321 5.16 -12.83 22.14
CA PHE A 321 4.90 -12.75 20.70
C PHE A 321 3.74 -13.65 20.28
N LEU A 322 3.73 -14.89 20.75
CA LEU A 322 2.69 -15.86 20.41
C LEU A 322 1.34 -15.49 21.02
N GLU A 323 1.32 -15.04 22.28
CA GLU A 323 0.11 -14.50 22.92
C GLU A 323 -0.47 -13.35 22.09
N ALA A 324 0.36 -12.38 21.71
CA ALA A 324 -0.10 -11.25 20.91
C ALA A 324 -0.60 -11.65 19.51
N LEU A 325 0.00 -12.66 18.87
CA LEU A 325 -0.47 -13.18 17.59
C LEU A 325 -1.81 -13.91 17.74
N GLN A 326 -2.01 -14.63 18.84
CA GLN A 326 -3.28 -15.27 19.15
C GLN A 326 -4.38 -14.23 19.44
N ASP A 327 -4.08 -13.18 20.22
CA ASP A 327 -5.00 -12.06 20.47
C ASP A 327 -5.38 -11.37 19.16
N TRP A 328 -4.41 -11.15 18.27
CA TRP A 328 -4.66 -10.58 16.95
C TRP A 328 -5.54 -11.49 16.09
N ALA A 329 -5.29 -12.80 16.10
CA ALA A 329 -6.13 -13.77 15.40
C ALA A 329 -7.58 -13.75 15.91
N GLN A 330 -7.78 -13.64 17.22
CA GLN A 330 -9.12 -13.50 17.81
C GLN A 330 -9.78 -12.17 17.44
N GLU A 331 -9.03 -11.06 17.51
CA GLU A 331 -9.52 -9.73 17.15
C GLU A 331 -10.03 -9.68 15.70
N GLN A 332 -9.27 -10.26 14.77
CA GLN A 332 -9.59 -10.31 13.34
C GLN A 332 -10.45 -11.51 12.93
N LYS A 333 -10.80 -12.39 13.89
CA LYS A 333 -11.59 -13.62 13.70
C LYS A 333 -10.97 -14.57 12.66
N LEU A 334 -9.68 -14.82 12.79
CA LEU A 334 -8.90 -15.66 11.87
C LEU A 334 -8.98 -17.13 12.25
N ASP A 335 -9.17 -17.97 11.24
CA ASP A 335 -8.94 -19.41 11.34
C ASP A 335 -7.47 -19.74 11.05
N ILE A 336 -6.80 -18.93 10.22
CA ILE A 336 -5.38 -19.04 9.89
C ILE A 336 -4.71 -17.67 10.01
N ALA A 337 -3.75 -17.55 10.93
CA ALA A 337 -2.90 -16.38 11.07
C ALA A 337 -1.49 -16.69 10.57
N ALA A 338 -0.93 -15.83 9.71
CA ALA A 338 0.45 -15.93 9.28
C ALA A 338 1.24 -14.64 9.49
N VAL A 339 2.52 -14.80 9.80
CA VAL A 339 3.52 -13.73 9.86
C VAL A 339 4.58 -14.03 8.83
N MET A 340 4.74 -13.14 7.85
CA MET A 340 5.80 -13.21 6.85
C MET A 340 6.83 -12.12 7.12
N THR A 341 8.06 -12.51 7.39
CA THR A 341 9.14 -11.58 7.67
C THR A 341 9.97 -11.29 6.43
N THR A 342 10.54 -10.08 6.39
CA THR A 342 11.67 -9.74 5.54
C THR A 342 12.72 -9.06 6.37
N SER A 343 13.98 -9.43 6.18
CA SER A 343 15.11 -8.81 6.86
C SER A 343 16.35 -8.85 5.99
N ARG A 344 17.41 -8.15 6.40
CA ARG A 344 18.70 -8.12 5.70
C ARG A 344 19.88 -8.37 6.64
N PRO A 345 19.92 -9.51 7.36
CA PRO A 345 21.10 -9.86 8.17
C PRO A 345 22.35 -9.85 7.27
N ASP A 346 23.39 -9.14 7.70
CA ASP A 346 24.65 -8.97 6.96
C ASP A 346 24.46 -8.47 5.51
N GLY A 347 23.41 -7.68 5.26
CA GLY A 347 23.08 -7.14 3.93
C GLY A 347 22.41 -8.15 2.99
N LYS A 348 22.18 -9.39 3.42
CA LYS A 348 21.54 -10.43 2.62
C LYS A 348 20.04 -10.46 2.87
N PHE A 349 19.23 -10.25 1.83
CA PHE A 349 17.78 -10.35 1.93
C PHE A 349 17.33 -11.78 2.30
N THR A 350 16.51 -11.89 3.34
CA THR A 350 15.96 -13.14 3.86
C THR A 350 14.46 -13.03 4.07
N ARG A 351 13.79 -14.20 4.05
CA ARG A 351 12.37 -14.34 4.39
C ARG A 351 12.18 -15.48 5.38
N GLU A 352 11.22 -15.31 6.27
CA GLU A 352 10.74 -16.36 7.15
C GLU A 352 9.21 -16.32 7.17
N LEU A 353 8.61 -17.44 7.53
CA LEU A 353 7.17 -17.64 7.53
C LEU A 353 6.77 -18.37 8.81
N LEU A 354 5.83 -17.81 9.56
CA LEU A 354 5.12 -18.48 10.62
C LEU A 354 3.66 -18.62 10.18
N VAL A 355 3.08 -19.81 10.30
CA VAL A 355 1.63 -20.02 10.09
C VAL A 355 1.06 -20.73 11.31
N TRP A 356 -0.07 -20.22 11.81
CA TRP A 356 -0.82 -20.76 12.93
C TRP A 356 -2.28 -20.96 12.52
N ALA A 357 -2.73 -22.21 12.58
CA ALA A 357 -4.10 -22.64 12.35
C ALA A 357 -4.85 -22.86 13.66
N PHE A 358 -6.12 -22.44 13.68
CA PHE A 358 -7.06 -22.60 14.79
C PHE A 358 -8.27 -23.40 14.32
N GLY A 359 -8.51 -24.55 14.94
CA GLY A 359 -9.58 -25.49 14.61
C GLY A 359 -9.20 -26.54 13.55
N GLU A 360 -9.87 -27.68 13.63
CA GLU A 360 -9.56 -28.86 12.81
C GLU A 360 -9.55 -28.60 11.28
N PRO A 361 -10.50 -27.84 10.70
CA PRO A 361 -10.47 -27.54 9.27
C PRO A 361 -9.23 -26.74 8.87
N ALA A 362 -8.87 -25.71 9.64
CA ALA A 362 -7.70 -24.88 9.39
C ALA A 362 -6.40 -25.69 9.53
N VAL A 363 -6.32 -26.59 10.52
CA VAL A 363 -5.15 -27.47 10.72
C VAL A 363 -4.93 -28.37 9.50
N LYS A 364 -6.00 -28.96 8.94
CA LYS A 364 -5.91 -29.77 7.71
C LYS A 364 -5.38 -28.95 6.54
N VAL A 365 -5.90 -27.73 6.35
CA VAL A 365 -5.47 -26.81 5.30
C VAL A 365 -3.99 -26.48 5.44
N VAL A 366 -3.53 -26.04 6.61
CA VAL A 366 -2.15 -25.58 6.77
C VAL A 366 -1.16 -26.74 6.67
N LYS A 367 -1.50 -27.94 7.20
CA LYS A 367 -0.68 -29.15 6.98
C LYS A 367 -0.59 -29.52 5.50
N SER A 368 -1.70 -29.42 4.75
CA SER A 368 -1.72 -29.64 3.29
C SER A 368 -0.84 -28.63 2.56
N PHE A 369 -0.96 -27.34 2.88
CA PHE A 369 -0.12 -26.27 2.35
C PHE A 369 1.36 -26.55 2.60
N ALA A 370 1.74 -26.85 3.84
CA ALA A 370 3.13 -27.12 4.21
C ALA A 370 3.68 -28.33 3.43
N ASN A 371 2.93 -29.42 3.32
CA ASN A 371 3.35 -30.61 2.59
C ASN A 371 3.50 -30.37 1.07
N LYS A 372 2.55 -29.66 0.44
CA LYS A 372 2.56 -29.41 -1.00
C LYS A 372 3.63 -28.39 -1.41
N ASN A 373 3.87 -27.36 -0.58
CA ASN A 373 4.65 -26.19 -1.00
C ASN A 373 6.05 -26.12 -0.38
N LYS A 374 6.43 -27.01 0.55
CA LYS A 374 7.73 -26.99 1.24
C LYS A 374 8.91 -26.79 0.30
N ASP A 375 9.01 -27.59 -0.76
CA ASP A 375 10.16 -27.54 -1.68
C ASP A 375 10.11 -26.32 -2.59
N SER A 376 8.91 -25.95 -3.06
CA SER A 376 8.70 -24.78 -3.92
C SER A 376 9.03 -23.45 -3.23
N LEU A 377 8.79 -23.36 -1.92
CA LEU A 377 9.12 -22.22 -1.07
C LEU A 377 10.49 -22.37 -0.41
N GLY A 378 11.09 -23.57 -0.47
CA GLY A 378 12.35 -23.90 0.18
C GLY A 378 12.29 -23.69 1.69
N LEU A 379 11.23 -24.21 2.33
CA LEU A 379 10.96 -24.07 3.77
C LEU A 379 11.82 -25.03 4.59
N ALA A 380 12.59 -24.48 5.53
CA ALA A 380 13.32 -25.23 6.53
C ALA A 380 12.90 -24.78 7.93
N THR A 381 12.69 -25.74 8.83
CA THR A 381 12.23 -25.49 10.20
C THR A 381 13.08 -24.42 10.89
N TRP A 382 12.41 -23.43 11.48
CA TRP A 382 13.06 -22.32 12.17
C TRP A 382 13.52 -22.74 13.57
N HIS A 383 14.80 -22.51 13.90
CA HIS A 383 15.46 -22.84 15.18
C HIS A 383 14.99 -24.16 15.81
N ASN A 384 15.11 -25.27 15.08
CA ASN A 384 14.72 -26.62 15.54
C ASN A 384 13.28 -26.73 16.07
N GLY A 385 12.36 -25.92 15.52
CA GLY A 385 10.94 -25.96 15.85
C GLY A 385 10.61 -25.15 17.10
N ALA A 386 11.42 -24.15 17.45
CA ALA A 386 11.21 -23.32 18.64
C ALA A 386 9.82 -22.65 18.67
N LEU A 387 9.23 -22.39 17.50
CA LEU A 387 7.88 -21.84 17.33
C LEU A 387 6.81 -22.91 17.04
N ASP A 388 7.17 -24.17 16.87
CA ASP A 388 6.23 -25.19 16.40
C ASP A 388 5.27 -25.63 17.53
N LYS A 389 4.05 -26.02 17.16
CA LYS A 389 3.04 -26.61 18.06
C LYS A 389 2.16 -27.58 17.26
N ASP A 390 2.02 -28.81 17.76
CA ASP A 390 1.03 -29.78 17.29
C ASP A 390 0.44 -30.46 18.54
N ASP A 391 -0.83 -30.21 18.82
CA ASP A 391 -1.51 -30.78 19.98
C ASP A 391 -1.95 -32.24 19.77
N GLY A 392 -1.78 -32.77 18.56
CA GLY A 392 -2.23 -34.11 18.16
C GLY A 392 -3.75 -34.30 18.10
N GLY A 393 -4.53 -33.38 18.69
CA GLY A 393 -5.99 -33.36 18.73
C GLY A 393 -6.61 -32.54 17.59
N GLY A 394 -5.81 -31.78 16.86
CA GLY A 394 -6.25 -30.98 15.71
C GLY A 394 -6.92 -29.67 16.10
N ALA A 395 -6.85 -29.25 17.37
CA ALA A 395 -7.43 -27.97 17.78
C ALA A 395 -6.53 -26.79 17.38
N GLU A 396 -5.22 -26.96 17.44
CA GLU A 396 -4.26 -25.96 16.96
C GLU A 396 -3.05 -26.61 16.29
N TRP A 397 -2.52 -25.94 15.27
CA TRP A 397 -1.25 -26.30 14.66
C TRP A 397 -0.48 -25.06 14.26
N ARG A 398 0.81 -25.01 14.59
CA ARG A 398 1.69 -23.88 14.28
C ARG A 398 3.06 -24.37 13.84
N ALA A 399 3.63 -23.72 12.84
CA ALA A 399 5.00 -23.97 12.43
C ALA A 399 5.69 -22.72 11.90
N GLY A 400 6.97 -22.59 12.21
CA GLY A 400 7.85 -21.51 11.75
C GLY A 400 8.95 -22.04 10.82
N TRP A 401 9.26 -21.27 9.78
CA TRP A 401 10.24 -21.65 8.77
C TRP A 401 11.13 -20.47 8.33
N THR A 402 12.39 -20.78 8.04
CA THR A 402 13.17 -19.99 7.09
C THR A 402 12.73 -20.33 5.67
N GLN A 403 12.69 -19.33 4.78
CA GLN A 403 12.26 -19.48 3.40
C GLN A 403 13.41 -19.12 2.44
N SER A 404 14.03 -20.13 1.84
CA SER A 404 15.20 -19.94 0.97
C SER A 404 14.87 -19.40 -0.43
N ARG A 405 13.63 -19.61 -0.90
CA ARG A 405 13.12 -19.03 -2.16
C ARG A 405 12.56 -17.64 -1.91
N VAL A 406 13.47 -16.67 -1.78
CA VAL A 406 13.18 -15.29 -1.34
C VAL A 406 12.37 -14.47 -2.37
N GLU A 407 12.25 -14.95 -3.60
CA GLU A 407 11.39 -14.40 -4.64
C GLU A 407 9.89 -14.54 -4.33
N HIS A 408 9.51 -15.54 -3.51
CA HIS A 408 8.11 -15.77 -3.15
C HIS A 408 7.69 -14.88 -1.97
N SER A 409 6.91 -13.85 -2.28
CA SER A 409 6.34 -12.93 -1.30
C SER A 409 4.94 -13.37 -0.88
N ARG A 410 4.23 -12.54 -0.09
CA ARG A 410 2.79 -12.69 0.17
C ARG A 410 1.98 -12.86 -1.11
N LYS A 411 2.40 -12.25 -2.24
CA LYS A 411 1.76 -12.41 -3.56
C LYS A 411 1.80 -13.85 -4.09
N GLN A 412 2.69 -14.71 -3.60
CA GLN A 412 2.75 -16.14 -3.95
C GLN A 412 2.24 -17.02 -2.82
N VAL A 413 2.60 -16.72 -1.57
CA VAL A 413 2.20 -17.53 -0.41
C VAL A 413 0.70 -17.43 -0.12
N ALA A 414 0.08 -16.24 -0.26
CA ALA A 414 -1.35 -16.10 -0.03
C ALA A 414 -2.18 -16.93 -1.02
N PRO A 415 -1.96 -16.87 -2.36
CA PRO A 415 -2.64 -17.76 -3.29
C PRO A 415 -2.46 -19.25 -2.98
N MET A 416 -1.26 -19.70 -2.58
CA MET A 416 -1.02 -21.11 -2.23
C MET A 416 -1.81 -21.56 -0.98
N LEU A 417 -1.89 -20.72 0.05
CA LEU A 417 -2.71 -20.99 1.24
C LEU A 417 -4.21 -21.02 0.88
N ARG A 418 -4.65 -20.06 0.07
CA ARG A 418 -6.03 -19.94 -0.41
C ARG A 418 -6.45 -21.11 -1.30
N GLU A 419 -5.56 -21.58 -2.17
CA GLU A 419 -5.77 -22.80 -2.95
C GLU A 419 -5.95 -24.01 -2.03
N ALA A 420 -5.13 -24.14 -0.99
CA ALA A 420 -5.29 -25.20 0.00
C ALA A 420 -6.63 -25.09 0.78
N MET A 421 -7.11 -23.88 1.07
CA MET A 421 -8.44 -23.64 1.66
C MET A 421 -9.56 -24.14 0.73
N LYS A 422 -9.47 -23.84 -0.58
CA LYS A 422 -10.44 -24.26 -1.60
C LYS A 422 -10.41 -25.75 -1.90
N ASP A 423 -9.25 -26.40 -1.78
CA ASP A 423 -9.14 -27.85 -1.92
C ASP A 423 -9.77 -28.57 -0.73
N SER A 424 -9.60 -28.03 0.48
CA SER A 424 -10.14 -28.64 1.69
C SER A 424 -11.66 -28.55 1.80
N SER A 425 -12.32 -27.60 1.12
CA SER A 425 -13.78 -27.52 1.08
C SER A 425 -14.43 -28.52 0.11
N LYS A 426 -13.62 -29.20 -0.72
CA LYS A 426 -14.05 -30.29 -1.62
C LYS A 426 -13.84 -31.69 -1.03
N LEU A 427 -13.16 -31.77 0.12
CA LEU A 427 -12.97 -32.98 0.92
C LEU A 427 -14.07 -33.09 1.97
#